data_AF-A0A9X2P2U3-F1
#
_entry.id   AF-A0A9X2P2U3-F1
#
_cell.length_a   1.000
_cell.length_b   1.000
_cell.length_c   1.000
_cell.angle_alpha   90.00
_cell.angle_beta   90.00
_cell.angle_gamma   90.00
#
_symmetry.space_group_name_H-M   'P 1'
#
loop_
_entity.id
_entity.type
_entity.pdbx_description
1 polymer ?
#
loop_
_entity_poly.entity_id
_entity_poly.type
_entity_poly.pdbx_seq_one_letter_code
_entity_poly.pdbx_strand_id
1 'polypeptide(L)'
;MNFNILCTDNFKKELKNLIKEHPSFSHDFKLLLERLEENPDTGTPLGNQFFKIKLAYRSMGRQSREKPNLQVYFCIRQNNVYLIAAYNKNQPTEFPEKELIETLKSIK
;
A
#
# COMPACT_ATOMS: atom_id res chain seq x y z
N MET A 1 -20.26 -2.58 -4.38
CA MET A 1 -19.83 -1.19 -4.61
C MET A 1 -18.40 -1.27 -5.08
N ASN A 2 -18.06 -0.73 -6.25
CA ASN A 2 -16.67 -0.75 -6.71
C ASN A 2 -16.04 0.60 -6.38
N PHE A 3 -14.95 0.59 -5.63
CA PHE A 3 -14.09 1.76 -5.45
C PHE A 3 -13.06 1.80 -6.57
N ASN A 4 -12.76 2.98 -7.13
CA ASN A 4 -11.65 3.06 -8.09
C ASN A 4 -10.33 3.16 -7.34
N ILE A 5 -9.34 2.38 -7.77
CA ILE A 5 -8.00 2.46 -7.21
C ILE A 5 -7.12 3.37 -8.07
N LEU A 6 -6.60 4.43 -7.46
CA LEU A 6 -5.70 5.40 -8.07
C LEU A 6 -4.32 5.26 -7.42
N CYS A 7 -3.29 5.02 -8.23
CA CYS A 7 -1.92 4.90 -7.76
C CYS A 7 -1.14 6.18 -8.07
N THR A 8 -0.40 6.70 -7.10
CA THR A 8 0.54 7.80 -7.31
C THR A 8 1.74 7.34 -8.15
N ASP A 9 2.43 8.29 -8.80
CA ASP A 9 3.67 7.99 -9.51
C ASP A 9 4.75 7.43 -8.58
N ASN A 10 4.80 7.90 -7.34
CA ASN A 10 5.71 7.38 -6.33
C ASN A 10 5.40 5.92 -6.00
N PHE A 11 4.12 5.61 -5.77
CA PHE A 11 3.66 4.25 -5.54
C PHE A 11 3.95 3.34 -6.74
N LYS A 12 3.72 3.80 -7.97
CA LYS A 12 4.02 3.01 -9.18
C LYS A 12 5.51 2.67 -9.31
N LYS A 13 6.40 3.60 -8.97
CA LYS A 13 7.86 3.37 -8.97
C LYS A 13 8.24 2.31 -7.94
N GLU A 14 7.77 2.46 -6.71
CA GLU A 14 8.01 1.51 -5.62
C GLU A 14 7.46 0.12 -5.96
N LEU A 15 6.22 0.07 -6.46
CA LEU A 15 5.57 -1.16 -6.90
C LEU A 15 6.37 -1.87 -8.00
N LYS A 16 6.86 -1.13 -8.99
CA LYS A 16 7.68 -1.69 -10.06
C LYS A 16 8.99 -2.27 -9.52
N ASN A 17 9.62 -1.61 -8.56
CA ASN A 17 10.82 -2.12 -7.91
C ASN A 17 10.50 -3.39 -7.10
N LEU A 18 9.40 -3.39 -6.35
CA LEU A 18 8.94 -4.54 -5.56
C LEU A 18 8.62 -5.76 -6.44
N ILE A 19 7.93 -5.57 -7.57
CA ILE A 19 7.63 -6.65 -8.51
C ILE A 19 8.92 -7.23 -9.13
N LYS A 20 9.93 -6.37 -9.38
CA LYS A 20 11.22 -6.81 -9.91
C LYS A 20 11.97 -7.68 -8.90
N GLU A 21 12.01 -7.26 -7.63
CA GLU A 21 12.68 -8.00 -6.55
C GLU A 21 11.89 -9.26 -6.14
N HIS A 22 10.56 -9.22 -6.27
CA HIS A 22 9.66 -10.27 -5.84
C HIS A 22 8.57 -10.52 -6.91
N PRO A 23 8.82 -11.36 -7.93
CA PRO A 23 7.84 -11.62 -8.98
C PRO A 23 6.51 -12.19 -8.47
N SER A 24 6.54 -12.93 -7.35
CA SER A 24 5.33 -13.46 -6.69
C SER A 24 4.43 -12.38 -6.08
N PHE A 25 5.00 -11.21 -5.76
CA PHE A 25 4.27 -10.10 -5.15
C PHE A 25 3.17 -9.53 -6.06
N SER A 26 3.32 -9.64 -7.38
CA SER A 26 2.30 -9.19 -8.33
C SER A 26 0.94 -9.87 -8.09
N HIS A 27 0.95 -11.15 -7.71
CA HIS A 27 -0.28 -11.88 -7.38
C HIS A 27 -0.88 -11.43 -6.04
N ASP A 28 -0.06 -11.33 -4.99
CA ASP A 28 -0.51 -10.85 -3.68
C ASP A 28 -1.04 -9.39 -3.75
N PHE A 29 -0.43 -8.55 -4.59
CA PHE A 29 -0.88 -7.18 -4.82
C PHE A 29 -2.22 -7.14 -5.56
N LYS A 30 -2.45 -8.01 -6.54
CA LYS A 30 -3.76 -8.09 -7.21
C LYS A 30 -4.88 -8.42 -6.22
N LEU A 31 -4.64 -9.38 -5.33
CA LEU A 31 -5.57 -9.75 -4.26
C LEU A 31 -5.85 -8.58 -3.29
N LEU A 32 -4.85 -7.73 -3.03
CA LEU A 32 -5.02 -6.50 -2.25
C LEU A 32 -5.94 -5.51 -2.97
N LEU A 33 -5.73 -5.31 -4.27
CA LEU A 33 -6.56 -4.42 -5.08
C LEU A 33 -8.02 -4.87 -5.05
N GLU A 34 -8.28 -6.15 -5.31
CA GLU A 34 -9.65 -6.72 -5.28
C GLU A 34 -10.32 -6.46 -3.92
N ARG A 35 -9.58 -6.67 -2.81
CA ARG A 35 -10.08 -6.37 -1.46
C ARG A 35 -10.38 -4.89 -1.23
N LEU A 36 -9.52 -4.00 -1.71
CA LEU A 36 -9.70 -2.55 -1.57
C LEU A 36 -10.82 -2.02 -2.48
N GLU A 37 -11.04 -2.65 -3.64
CA GLU A 37 -12.17 -2.34 -4.53
C GLU A 37 -13.50 -2.73 -3.90
N GLU A 38 -13.55 -3.84 -3.16
CA GLU A 38 -14.76 -4.29 -2.47
C GLU A 38 -15.00 -3.53 -1.15
N ASN A 39 -13.97 -3.42 -0.31
CA ASN A 39 -14.04 -2.82 1.01
C ASN A 39 -12.71 -2.14 1.40
N PRO A 40 -12.52 -0.86 1.09
CA PRO A 40 -11.30 -0.15 1.43
C PRO A 40 -11.15 0.16 2.92
N ASP A 41 -12.24 0.06 3.69
CA ASP A 41 -12.23 0.21 5.15
C ASP A 41 -11.53 -0.96 5.87
N THR A 42 -11.08 -1.98 5.13
CA THR A 42 -10.28 -3.11 5.66
C THR A 42 -8.89 -2.70 6.17
N GLY A 43 -8.45 -1.46 5.90
CA GLY A 43 -7.21 -0.90 6.42
C GLY A 43 -7.28 -0.50 7.89
N THR A 44 -6.12 -0.41 8.55
CA THR A 44 -6.01 0.22 9.86
C THR A 44 -6.01 1.74 9.70
N PRO A 45 -6.95 2.48 10.31
CA PRO A 45 -6.96 3.94 10.24
C PRO A 45 -5.75 4.53 10.96
N LEU A 46 -5.18 5.58 10.38
CA LEU A 46 -4.02 6.30 10.92
C LEU A 46 -4.35 7.74 11.34
N GLY A 47 -5.53 8.24 10.99
CA GLY A 47 -5.92 9.64 11.15
C GLY A 47 -5.99 10.35 9.81
N ASN A 48 -6.65 11.50 9.75
CA ASN A 48 -6.80 12.33 8.54
C ASN A 48 -7.28 11.60 7.28
N GLN A 49 -8.12 10.57 7.43
CA GLN A 49 -8.62 9.71 6.35
C GLN A 49 -7.52 8.90 5.63
N PHE A 50 -6.37 8.74 6.28
CA PHE A 50 -5.32 7.80 5.87
C PHE A 50 -5.49 6.46 6.57
N PHE A 51 -5.15 5.42 5.84
CA PHE A 51 -5.20 4.03 6.26
C PHE A 51 -3.88 3.35 5.91
N LYS A 52 -3.51 2.34 6.71
CA LYS A 52 -2.44 1.40 6.37
C LYS A 52 -2.98 -0.01 6.24
N ILE A 53 -2.43 -0.77 5.32
CA ILE A 53 -2.62 -2.21 5.23
C ILE A 53 -1.27 -2.90 5.19
N LYS A 54 -1.13 -3.95 6.00
CA LYS A 54 0.06 -4.80 6.03
C LYS A 54 -0.17 -5.98 5.10
N LEU A 55 0.64 -6.07 4.05
CA LEU A 55 0.62 -7.20 3.14
C LEU A 55 1.81 -8.13 3.44
N ALA A 56 1.50 -9.38 3.72
CA ALA A 56 2.48 -10.45 3.76
C ALA A 56 2.54 -11.13 2.38
N TYR A 57 3.71 -11.18 1.76
CA TYR A 57 3.93 -11.83 0.46
C TYR A 57 4.90 -13.01 0.57
N ARG A 58 4.66 -14.09 -0.19
CA ARG A 58 5.31 -15.40 0.01
C ARG A 58 6.81 -15.50 -0.29
N SER A 59 7.44 -14.45 -0.83
CA SER A 59 8.83 -14.51 -1.30
C SER A 59 9.90 -14.62 -0.21
N MET A 60 9.55 -14.58 1.08
CA MET A 60 10.48 -14.91 2.17
C MET A 60 10.25 -16.35 2.61
N GLY A 61 11.27 -17.21 2.42
CA GLY A 61 11.18 -18.66 2.59
C GLY A 61 10.65 -19.11 3.96
N ARG A 62 10.15 -20.35 3.97
CA ARG A 62 9.49 -21.12 5.07
C ARG A 62 10.14 -21.06 6.48
N GLN A 63 11.32 -20.47 6.66
CA GLN A 63 12.09 -20.48 7.91
C GLN A 63 12.34 -19.10 8.55
N SER A 64 11.96 -17.98 7.93
CA SER A 64 12.05 -16.68 8.63
C SER A 64 10.83 -16.46 9.51
N ARG A 65 11.05 -16.40 10.82
CA ARG A 65 10.06 -15.99 11.85
C ARG A 65 9.55 -14.55 11.65
N GLU A 66 10.15 -13.82 10.73
CA GLU A 66 9.81 -12.45 10.40
C GLU A 66 8.87 -12.44 9.19
N LYS A 67 7.59 -12.19 9.45
CA LYS A 67 6.57 -12.03 8.40
C LYS A 67 6.94 -10.86 7.48
N PRO A 68 6.71 -10.97 6.16
CA PRO A 68 6.84 -9.83 5.26
C PRO A 68 5.86 -8.75 5.70
N ASN A 69 6.37 -7.55 5.95
CA ASN A 69 5.59 -6.39 6.39
C ASN A 69 5.69 -5.29 5.32
N LEU A 70 5.12 -5.52 4.12
CA LEU A 70 4.90 -4.38 3.23
C LEU A 70 3.75 -3.56 3.82
N GLN A 71 4.04 -2.34 4.24
CA GLN A 71 3.04 -1.37 4.68
C GLN A 71 2.64 -0.51 3.50
N VAL A 72 1.41 -0.68 3.03
CA VAL A 72 0.81 0.16 2.01
C VAL A 72 -0.01 1.23 2.70
N TYR A 73 0.26 2.49 2.36
CA TYR A 73 -0.46 3.65 2.85
C TYR A 73 -1.41 4.15 1.77
N PHE A 74 -2.67 4.34 2.15
CA PHE A 74 -3.71 4.77 1.23
C PHE A 74 -4.71 5.73 1.88
N CYS A 75 -5.43 6.48 1.06
CA CYS A 75 -6.50 7.39 1.49
C CYS A 75 -7.78 7.08 0.73
N ILE A 76 -8.92 7.24 1.37
CA ILE A 76 -10.23 7.04 0.75
C ILE A 76 -10.89 8.40 0.58
N ARG A 77 -11.20 8.81 -0.65
CA ARG A 77 -11.85 10.08 -0.99
C ARG A 77 -12.85 9.86 -2.12
N GLN A 78 -14.09 10.34 -1.96
CA GLN A 78 -15.11 10.34 -3.02
C GLN A 78 -15.25 8.98 -3.75
N ASN A 79 -15.32 7.88 -3.01
CA ASN A 79 -15.37 6.51 -3.56
C ASN A 79 -14.12 6.05 -4.33
N ASN A 80 -13.00 6.74 -4.19
CA ASN A 80 -11.72 6.35 -4.76
C ASN A 80 -10.70 6.06 -3.65
N VAL A 81 -9.87 5.04 -3.89
CA VAL A 81 -8.78 4.61 -3.03
C VAL A 81 -7.48 5.10 -3.65
N TYR A 82 -6.80 6.01 -2.98
CA TYR A 82 -5.52 6.57 -3.42
C TYR A 82 -4.39 5.80 -2.74
N LEU A 83 -3.67 4.97 -3.49
CA LEU A 83 -2.44 4.31 -3.05
C LEU A 83 -1.27 5.29 -3.14
N ILE A 84 -0.75 5.70 -2.00
CA ILE A 84 0.20 6.82 -1.89
C ILE A 84 1.64 6.31 -1.87
N ALA A 85 1.92 5.34 -1.00
CA ALA A 85 3.26 4.82 -0.77
C ALA A 85 3.20 3.37 -0.27
N ALA A 86 4.26 2.61 -0.56
CA ALA A 86 4.46 1.25 -0.10
C ALA A 86 5.86 1.17 0.52
N TYR A 87 5.96 0.72 1.77
CA TYR A 87 7.25 0.61 2.46
C TYR A 87 7.45 -0.81 2.96
N ASN A 88 8.60 -1.40 2.64
CA ASN A 88 9.06 -2.61 3.32
C ASN A 88 9.65 -2.22 4.68
N LYS A 89 9.58 -3.13 5.66
CA LYS A 89 10.05 -3.03 7.07
C LYS A 89 11.39 -2.30 7.34
N ASN A 90 12.19 -2.01 6.30
CA ASN A 90 13.43 -1.23 6.34
C ASN A 90 13.24 0.30 6.21
N GLN A 91 12.01 0.79 6.14
CA GLN A 91 11.66 2.22 5.96
C GLN A 91 10.75 2.68 7.13
N PRO A 92 10.60 4.00 7.36
CA PRO A 92 10.63 4.58 8.70
C PRO A 92 9.56 4.02 9.65
N THR A 93 10.00 3.80 10.90
CA THR A 93 9.20 3.31 12.02
C THR A 93 8.02 4.23 12.38
N GLU A 94 8.07 5.48 11.92
CA GLU A 94 7.10 6.54 12.21
C GLU A 94 6.22 6.82 10.99
N PHE A 95 4.93 7.10 11.22
CA PHE A 95 3.97 7.42 10.18
C PHE A 95 4.39 8.72 9.46
N PRO A 96 4.79 8.68 8.18
CA PRO A 96 5.29 9.85 7.47
C PRO A 96 4.12 10.69 6.94
N GLU A 97 3.25 11.16 7.84
CA GLU A 97 2.02 11.88 7.50
C GLU A 97 2.30 13.06 6.55
N LYS A 98 3.36 13.82 6.83
CA LYS A 98 3.77 14.98 6.03
C LYS A 98 4.07 14.60 4.58
N GLU A 99 4.89 13.57 4.37
CA GLU A 99 5.23 13.11 3.01
C GLU A 99 4.01 12.56 2.27
N LEU A 100 3.13 11.84 2.97
CA LEU A 100 1.90 11.31 2.38
C LEU A 100 0.96 12.44 1.96
N ILE A 101 0.81 13.47 2.79
CA ILE A 101 0.02 14.67 2.48
C ILE A 101 0.64 15.44 1.30
N GLU A 102 1.96 15.62 1.28
CA GLU A 102 2.64 16.29 0.16
C GLU A 102 2.48 15.52 -1.15
N THR A 103 2.64 14.20 -1.11
CA THR A 103 2.40 13.34 -2.27
C THR A 103 0.95 13.45 -2.73
N LEU A 104 -0.01 13.43 -1.80
CA LEU A 104 -1.44 13.60 -2.11
C LEU A 104 -1.73 14.97 -2.73
N LYS A 105 -1.14 16.06 -2.24
CA LYS A 105 -1.29 17.41 -2.80
C LYS A 105 -0.71 17.56 -4.20
N SER A 106 0.32 16.77 -4.52
CA SER A 106 0.94 16.75 -5.85
C SER A 106 0.04 16.08 -6.89
N ILE A 107 -0.89 15.23 -6.46
CA ILE A 107 -1.93 14.65 -7.31
C ILE A 107 -3.01 15.74 -7.49
N LYS A 108 -2.88 16.48 -8.60
CA LYS A 108 -3.92 17.41 -9.07
C LYS A 108 -5.10 16.67 -9.67
#